data_AF-A0A162L2R0-F1
#
_entry.id   AF-A0A162L2R0-F1
#
_cell.length_a   1.000
_cell.length_b   1.000
_cell.length_c   1.000
_cell.angle_alpha   90.00
_cell.angle_beta   90.00
_cell.angle_gamma   90.00
#
_symmetry.space_group_name_H-M   'P 1'
#
loop_
_entity.id
_entity.type
_entity.pdbx_description
1 polymer ?
#
loop_
_entity_poly.entity_id
_entity_poly.type
_entity_poly.pdbx_seq_one_letter_code
_entity_poly.pdbx_strand_id
1 'polypeptide(L)'
;MNKNDIYEVNYISIVIKENVNSYFFMTDEQLQEIYKRTKLDGYELVKASLQVLLMMADYYSRQSVKMGKAESELKAAKEELNVLRSKNAVSLNELRKCKMKKGGKTSYNHGASKQLVDYYAKKGMTNKEIAKELGISESTVWRRKKEYEKELYKNFK
;
A
#
# COMPACT_ATOMS: atom_id res chain seq x y z
N MET A 1 25.23 -29.15 22.40
CA MET A 1 25.85 -29.12 21.06
C MET A 1 27.25 -28.61 21.22
N ASN A 2 28.24 -29.40 20.80
CA ASN A 2 29.62 -28.98 20.68
C ASN A 2 29.71 -27.88 19.60
N LYS A 3 30.75 -27.03 19.63
CA LYS A 3 30.93 -25.98 18.62
C LYS A 3 31.00 -26.55 17.21
N ASN A 4 31.54 -27.76 17.02
CA ASN A 4 31.61 -28.45 15.73
C ASN A 4 30.22 -28.80 15.18
N ASP A 5 29.31 -29.30 16.04
CA ASP A 5 27.93 -29.63 15.66
C ASP A 5 27.16 -28.40 15.10
N ILE A 6 27.47 -27.19 15.59
CA ILE A 6 26.81 -25.96 15.14
C ILE A 6 27.26 -25.57 13.72
N TYR A 7 28.55 -25.74 13.39
CA TYR A 7 29.07 -25.44 12.06
C TYR A 7 28.61 -26.45 11.01
N GLU A 8 28.53 -27.74 11.37
CA GLU A 8 28.06 -28.81 10.49
C GLU A 8 26.57 -28.67 10.14
N VAL A 9 25.73 -28.32 11.12
CA VAL A 9 24.30 -28.04 10.91
C VAL A 9 24.09 -26.83 10.00
N ASN A 10 24.97 -25.83 10.05
CA ASN A 10 24.86 -24.63 9.22
C ASN A 10 25.16 -24.91 7.73
N TYR A 11 26.17 -25.74 7.44
CA TYR A 11 26.48 -26.15 6.06
C TYR A 11 25.36 -27.02 5.45
N ILE A 12 24.86 -28.02 6.19
CA ILE A 12 23.75 -28.86 5.75
C ILE A 12 22.48 -28.01 5.51
N SER A 13 22.22 -27.00 6.35
CA SER A 13 21.10 -26.06 6.18
C SER A 13 21.21 -25.25 4.88
N ILE A 14 22.41 -24.80 4.49
CA ILE A 14 22.62 -24.08 3.23
C ILE A 14 22.37 -25.01 2.04
N VAL A 15 22.95 -26.21 2.06
CA VAL A 15 22.79 -27.20 0.97
C VAL A 15 21.33 -27.62 0.81
N ILE A 16 20.60 -27.86 1.90
CA ILE A 16 19.16 -28.17 1.83
C ILE A 16 18.38 -26.99 1.26
N LYS A 17 18.65 -25.75 1.68
CA LYS A 17 17.96 -24.55 1.16
C LYS A 17 18.19 -24.33 -0.34
N GLU A 18 19.41 -24.56 -0.81
CA GLU A 18 19.73 -24.42 -2.23
C GLU A 18 19.05 -25.50 -3.07
N ASN A 19 18.94 -26.73 -2.55
CA ASN A 19 18.33 -27.86 -3.26
C ASN A 19 16.81 -27.96 -3.11
N VAL A 20 16.17 -27.39 -2.09
CA VAL A 20 14.69 -27.40 -1.98
C VAL A 20 14.02 -26.51 -3.05
N ASN A 21 14.75 -25.55 -3.61
CA ASN A 21 14.26 -24.67 -4.68
C ASN A 21 14.39 -25.28 -6.08
N SER A 22 15.12 -26.39 -6.24
CA SER A 22 15.29 -27.14 -7.48
C SER A 22 14.76 -28.55 -7.28
N TYR A 23 13.81 -29.01 -8.10
CA TYR A 23 13.22 -30.36 -8.03
C TYR A 23 14.25 -31.46 -8.42
N PHE A 24 15.37 -31.59 -7.71
CA PHE A 24 16.52 -32.39 -8.14
C PHE A 24 17.10 -33.25 -7.03
N PHE A 25 17.33 -34.52 -7.36
CA PHE A 25 18.14 -35.45 -6.60
C PHE A 25 19.58 -34.92 -6.48
N MET A 26 20.20 -35.03 -5.29
CA MET A 26 21.63 -34.77 -5.17
C MET A 26 22.40 -35.77 -6.02
N THR A 27 23.39 -35.28 -6.76
CA THR A 27 24.34 -36.14 -7.49
C THR A 27 25.29 -36.83 -6.53
N ASP A 28 25.82 -37.99 -6.91
CA ASP A 28 26.81 -38.72 -6.11
C ASP A 28 28.06 -37.87 -5.81
N GLU A 29 28.46 -36.99 -6.73
CA GLU A 29 29.58 -36.05 -6.54
C GLU A 29 29.30 -35.03 -5.42
N GLN A 30 28.07 -34.51 -5.35
CA GLN A 30 27.65 -33.62 -4.28
C GLN A 30 27.58 -34.34 -2.93
N LEU A 31 27.10 -35.58 -2.90
CA LEU A 31 27.10 -36.41 -1.68
C LEU A 31 28.51 -36.69 -1.18
N GLN A 32 29.46 -37.00 -2.07
CA GLN A 32 30.86 -37.22 -1.70
C GLN A 32 31.52 -35.94 -1.16
N GLU A 33 31.24 -34.78 -1.74
CA GLU A 33 31.74 -33.50 -1.23
C GLU A 33 31.15 -33.17 0.16
N ILE A 34 29.87 -33.50 0.40
CA ILE A 34 29.24 -33.36 1.71
C ILE A 34 29.92 -34.27 2.72
N TYR A 35 30.09 -35.56 2.42
CA TYR A 35 30.79 -36.50 3.30
C TYR A 35 32.21 -36.04 3.63
N LYS A 36 32.94 -35.54 2.64
CA LYS A 36 34.30 -35.02 2.83
C LYS A 36 34.35 -33.81 3.76
N ARG A 37 33.35 -32.94 3.70
CA ARG A 37 33.29 -31.71 4.50
C ARG A 37 32.76 -31.93 5.91
N THR A 38 31.72 -32.74 6.05
CA THR A 38 31.05 -32.96 7.34
C THR A 38 31.67 -34.11 8.13
N LYS A 39 32.39 -35.02 7.46
CA LYS A 39 32.93 -36.27 8.04
C LYS A 39 31.86 -37.19 8.64
N LEU A 40 30.58 -36.96 8.30
CA LEU A 40 29.47 -37.77 8.75
C LEU A 40 29.35 -39.02 7.88
N ASP A 41 28.93 -40.13 8.46
CA ASP A 41 28.52 -41.28 7.65
C ASP A 41 27.12 -41.09 7.04
N GLY A 42 26.67 -42.04 6.22
CA GLY A 42 25.37 -41.96 5.56
C GLY A 42 24.18 -41.88 6.53
N TYR A 43 24.25 -42.57 7.67
CA TYR A 43 23.20 -42.56 8.67
C TYR A 43 23.18 -41.25 9.45
N GLU A 44 24.36 -40.76 9.85
CA GLU A 44 24.53 -39.49 10.55
C GLU A 44 24.10 -38.30 9.67
N LEU A 45 24.40 -38.33 8.37
CA LEU A 45 23.98 -37.30 7.42
C LEU A 45 22.44 -37.25 7.27
N VAL A 46 21.79 -38.41 7.16
CA VAL A 46 20.31 -38.49 7.09
C VAL A 46 19.70 -37.98 8.40
N LYS A 47 20.25 -38.38 9.54
CA LYS A 47 19.80 -37.93 10.87
C LYS A 47 19.92 -36.41 11.03
N ALA A 48 21.06 -35.83 10.66
CA ALA A 48 21.28 -34.39 10.71
C ALA A 48 20.33 -33.64 9.76
N SER A 49 20.11 -34.17 8.55
CA SER A 49 19.19 -33.60 7.57
C SER A 49 17.74 -33.58 8.08
N LEU A 50 17.29 -34.68 8.69
CA LEU A 50 15.96 -34.76 9.30
C LEU A 50 15.79 -33.77 10.46
N GLN A 51 16.84 -33.57 11.28
CA GLN A 51 16.81 -32.58 12.36
C GLN A 51 16.68 -31.15 11.82
N VAL A 52 17.41 -30.82 10.75
CA VAL A 52 17.30 -29.51 10.09
C VAL A 52 15.89 -29.29 9.53
N LEU A 53 15.32 -30.30 8.86
CA LEU A 53 13.96 -30.22 8.34
C LEU A 53 12.92 -30.04 9.44
N LEU A 54 13.07 -30.73 10.57
CA LEU A 54 12.19 -30.57 11.73
C LEU A 54 12.27 -29.14 12.30
N MET A 55 13.48 -28.60 12.46
CA MET A 55 13.69 -27.22 12.92
C MET A 55 13.07 -26.20 11.97
N MET A 56 13.17 -26.43 10.65
CA MET A 56 12.52 -25.57 9.65
C MET A 56 11.00 -25.64 9.74
N ALA A 57 10.43 -26.85 9.86
CA ALA A 57 8.99 -27.04 10.00
C ALA A 57 8.43 -26.32 11.24
N ASP A 58 9.12 -26.42 12.37
CA ASP A 58 8.78 -25.70 13.61
C ASP A 58 8.84 -24.18 13.43
N TYR A 59 9.89 -23.68 12.76
CA TYR A 59 10.03 -22.26 12.46
C TYR A 59 8.85 -21.76 11.61
N TYR A 60 8.53 -22.44 10.51
CA TYR A 60 7.42 -22.05 9.64
C TYR A 60 6.06 -22.13 10.35
N SER A 61 5.85 -23.13 11.21
CA SER A 61 4.64 -23.25 12.03
C SER A 61 4.48 -22.08 13.00
N ARG A 62 5.57 -21.59 13.59
CA ARG A 62 5.52 -20.39 14.45
C ARG A 62 5.25 -19.12 13.63
N GLN A 63 5.80 -19.01 12.42
CA GLN A 63 5.56 -17.86 11.55
C GLN A 63 4.12 -17.81 11.05
N SER A 64 3.53 -18.96 10.67
CA SER A 64 2.14 -19.02 10.23
C SER A 64 1.16 -18.57 11.31
N VAL A 65 1.40 -18.94 12.58
CA VAL A 65 0.61 -18.47 13.72
C VAL A 65 0.71 -16.94 13.88
N LYS A 66 1.91 -16.37 13.75
CA LYS A 66 2.10 -14.90 13.81
C LYS A 66 1.40 -14.18 12.66
N MET A 67 1.47 -14.74 11.45
CA MET A 67 0.78 -14.20 10.28
C MET A 67 -0.73 -14.21 10.48
N GLY A 68 -1.31 -15.33 10.96
CA GLY A 68 -2.73 -15.42 11.25
C GLY A 68 -3.20 -14.40 12.28
N LYS A 69 -2.39 -14.13 13.32
CA LYS A 69 -2.69 -13.07 14.29
C LYS A 69 -2.69 -11.69 13.63
N ALA A 70 -1.67 -11.35 12.86
CA ALA A 70 -1.58 -10.07 12.16
C ALA A 70 -2.73 -9.86 11.15
N GLU A 71 -3.15 -10.92 10.45
CA GLU A 71 -4.30 -10.89 9.54
C GLU A 71 -5.61 -10.62 10.29
N SER A 72 -5.79 -11.24 11.46
CA SER A 72 -6.96 -11.01 12.30
C SER A 72 -7.04 -9.57 12.83
N GLU A 73 -5.90 -9.00 13.25
CA GLU A 73 -5.79 -7.61 13.71
C GLU A 73 -6.08 -6.63 12.55
N LEU A 74 -5.52 -6.90 11.36
CA LEU A 74 -5.78 -6.10 10.17
C LEU A 74 -7.27 -6.12 9.78
N LYS A 75 -7.92 -7.29 9.87
CA LYS A 75 -9.34 -7.42 9.60
C LYS A 75 -10.17 -6.60 10.59
N ALA A 76 -9.88 -6.70 11.89
CA ALA A 76 -10.55 -5.92 12.93
C ALA A 76 -10.39 -4.40 12.72
N ALA A 77 -9.17 -3.94 12.41
CA ALA A 77 -8.90 -2.53 12.15
C ALA A 77 -9.65 -2.00 10.90
N LYS A 78 -9.77 -2.81 9.85
CA LYS A 78 -10.55 -2.46 8.66
C LYS A 78 -12.05 -2.35 8.98
N GLU A 79 -12.58 -3.27 9.78
CA GLU A 79 -13.97 -3.23 10.24
C GLU A 79 -14.25 -1.96 11.05
N GLU A 80 -13.37 -1.65 12.01
CA GLU A 80 -13.46 -0.44 12.84
C GLU A 80 -13.40 0.83 11.98
N LEU A 81 -12.50 0.88 11.01
CA LEU A 81 -12.40 2.00 10.07
C LEU A 81 -13.67 2.17 9.24
N ASN A 82 -14.29 1.08 8.79
CA ASN A 82 -15.57 1.12 8.07
C ASN A 82 -16.71 1.64 8.95
N VAL A 83 -16.76 1.21 10.22
CA VAL A 83 -17.73 1.71 11.20
C VAL A 83 -17.51 3.19 11.50
N LEU A 84 -16.25 3.64 11.60
CA LEU A 84 -15.94 5.05 11.79
C LEU A 84 -16.30 5.87 10.54
N ARG A 85 -16.09 5.35 9.33
CA ARG A 85 -16.52 6.01 8.08
C ARG A 85 -18.02 6.11 7.97
N SER A 86 -18.77 5.10 8.40
CA SER A 86 -20.23 5.12 8.37
C SER A 86 -20.83 6.03 9.45
N LYS A 87 -20.20 6.09 10.64
CA LYS A 87 -20.62 6.98 11.74
C LYS A 87 -20.20 8.44 11.55
N ASN A 88 -19.06 8.68 10.91
CA ASN A 88 -18.55 10.02 10.59
C ASN A 88 -18.59 10.29 9.09
N ALA A 89 -19.78 10.23 8.49
CA ALA A 89 -20.01 10.90 7.20
C ALA A 89 -20.01 12.43 7.42
N VAL A 90 -18.90 12.96 7.93
CA VAL A 90 -18.63 14.40 7.98
C VAL A 90 -18.58 14.83 6.54
N SER A 91 -19.59 15.58 6.13
CA SER A 91 -19.69 16.06 4.75
C SER A 91 -18.41 16.84 4.40
N LEU A 92 -18.00 16.78 3.12
CA LEU A 92 -16.88 17.61 2.62
C LEU A 92 -17.04 19.10 3.02
N ASN A 93 -18.29 19.56 3.18
CA ASN A 93 -18.62 20.89 3.66
C ASN A 93 -18.28 21.11 5.14
N GLU A 94 -18.53 20.15 6.02
CA GLU A 94 -18.15 20.25 7.44
C GLU A 94 -16.64 20.21 7.62
N LEU A 95 -15.91 19.38 6.87
CA LEU A 95 -14.44 19.40 6.85
C LEU A 95 -13.89 20.75 6.37
N ARG A 96 -14.49 21.33 5.32
CA ARG A 96 -14.15 22.68 4.84
C ARG A 96 -14.42 23.75 5.90
N LYS A 97 -15.59 23.71 6.56
CA LYS A 97 -15.93 24.64 7.66
C LYS A 97 -14.93 24.53 8.82
N CYS A 98 -14.56 23.32 9.22
CA CYS A 98 -13.55 23.09 10.26
C CYS A 98 -12.17 23.61 9.85
N LYS A 99 -11.74 23.41 8.59
CA LYS A 99 -10.49 23.95 8.05
C LYS A 99 -10.50 25.49 8.08
N MET A 100 -11.60 26.13 7.70
CA MET A 100 -11.75 27.58 7.76
C MET A 100 -11.73 28.13 9.19
N LYS A 101 -12.42 27.47 10.14
CA LYS A 101 -12.40 27.84 11.57
C LYS A 101 -10.98 27.80 12.16
N LYS A 102 -10.13 26.90 11.67
CA LYS A 102 -8.72 26.80 12.07
C LYS A 102 -7.78 27.73 11.28
N GLY A 103 -8.31 28.70 10.53
CA GLY A 103 -7.52 29.66 9.74
C GLY A 103 -6.95 29.08 8.43
N GLY A 104 -7.32 27.86 8.06
CA GLY A 104 -6.91 27.26 6.80
C GLY A 104 -7.60 27.95 5.62
N LYS A 105 -6.80 28.50 4.70
CA LYS A 105 -7.30 29.04 3.45
C LYS A 105 -7.81 27.89 2.57
N THR A 106 -9.03 27.99 2.06
CA THR A 106 -9.48 27.13 0.96
C THR A 106 -8.77 27.61 -0.30
N SER A 107 -7.97 26.75 -0.92
CA SER A 107 -7.33 27.09 -2.19
C SER A 107 -8.38 27.45 -3.23
N TYR A 108 -8.04 28.41 -4.09
CA TYR A 108 -8.83 28.77 -5.25
C TYR A 108 -9.06 27.50 -6.09
N ASN A 109 -10.31 27.14 -6.38
CA ASN A 109 -10.58 26.01 -7.28
C ASN A 109 -10.13 26.41 -8.69
N HIS A 110 -8.94 25.99 -9.11
CA HIS A 110 -8.39 26.22 -10.45
C HIS A 110 -9.27 25.62 -11.54
N GLY A 111 -10.05 24.59 -11.23
CA GLY A 111 -11.04 23.97 -12.12
C GLY A 111 -12.28 24.83 -12.40
N ALA A 112 -12.34 26.06 -11.89
CA ALA A 112 -13.41 27.01 -12.20
C ALA A 112 -12.85 28.38 -12.58
N SER A 113 -11.90 28.43 -13.52
CA SER A 113 -11.33 29.70 -14.00
C SER A 113 -12.39 30.61 -14.65
N LYS A 114 -12.09 31.91 -14.78
CA LYS A 114 -13.01 32.87 -15.45
C LYS A 114 -13.28 32.45 -16.91
N GLN A 115 -12.24 32.02 -17.61
CA GLN A 115 -12.29 31.55 -19.00
C GLN A 115 -13.19 30.32 -19.15
N LEU A 116 -13.14 29.40 -18.19
CA LEU A 116 -13.96 28.19 -18.24
C LEU A 116 -15.44 28.49 -17.98
N VAL A 117 -15.73 29.41 -17.06
CA VAL A 117 -17.11 29.90 -16.83
C VAL A 117 -17.66 30.59 -18.08
N ASP A 118 -16.86 31.41 -18.76
CA ASP A 118 -17.26 32.08 -20.01
C ASP A 118 -17.47 31.09 -21.16
N TYR A 119 -16.62 30.08 -21.29
CA TYR A 119 -16.78 29.02 -22.27
C TYR A 119 -18.14 28.30 -22.16
N TYR A 120 -18.54 27.90 -20.94
CA TYR A 120 -19.84 27.27 -20.74
C TYR A 120 -21.01 28.24 -20.92
N ALA A 121 -20.83 29.52 -20.57
CA ALA A 121 -21.83 30.55 -20.81
C ALA A 121 -22.08 30.77 -22.31
N LYS A 122 -21.02 30.78 -23.13
CA LYS A 122 -21.09 30.87 -24.59
C LYS A 122 -21.74 29.64 -25.23
N LYS A 123 -21.67 28.47 -24.57
CA LYS A 123 -22.43 27.27 -24.93
C LYS A 123 -23.92 27.33 -24.55
N GLY A 124 -24.38 28.43 -23.96
CA GLY A 124 -25.79 28.61 -23.58
C GLY A 124 -26.18 28.02 -22.24
N MET A 125 -25.23 27.54 -21.42
CA MET A 125 -25.54 26.99 -20.11
C MET A 125 -25.96 28.07 -19.11
N THR A 126 -26.93 27.74 -18.27
CA THR A 126 -27.40 28.58 -17.17
C THR A 126 -26.39 28.60 -16.01
N ASN A 127 -26.47 29.61 -15.15
CA ASN A 127 -25.55 29.71 -13.99
C ASN A 127 -25.64 28.48 -13.07
N LYS A 128 -26.84 27.88 -12.94
CA LYS A 128 -27.09 26.69 -12.13
C LYS A 128 -26.43 25.45 -12.71
N GLU A 129 -26.48 25.28 -14.03
CA GLU A 129 -25.81 24.17 -14.72
C GLU A 129 -24.29 24.31 -14.63
N ILE A 130 -23.76 25.51 -14.86
CA ILE A 130 -22.32 25.79 -14.73
C ILE A 130 -21.84 25.55 -13.30
N ALA A 131 -22.62 25.97 -12.30
CA ALA A 131 -22.30 25.76 -10.90
C ALA A 131 -22.21 24.27 -10.54
N LYS A 132 -23.15 23.47 -11.05
CA LYS A 132 -23.16 22.02 -10.87
C LYS A 132 -21.99 21.34 -11.58
N GLU A 133 -21.73 21.72 -12.83
CA GLU A 133 -20.65 21.16 -13.66
C GLU A 133 -19.27 21.44 -13.06
N LEU A 134 -19.06 22.66 -12.57
CA LEU A 134 -17.76 23.11 -12.03
C LEU A 134 -17.61 22.90 -10.52
N GLY A 135 -18.64 22.39 -9.84
CA GLY A 135 -18.64 22.17 -8.39
C GLY A 135 -18.43 23.46 -7.57
N ILE A 136 -19.01 24.59 -8.01
CA ILE A 136 -18.91 25.90 -7.35
C ILE A 136 -20.30 26.50 -7.08
N SER A 137 -20.39 27.57 -6.28
CA SER A 137 -21.67 28.25 -6.05
C SER A 137 -22.11 29.08 -7.27
N GLU A 138 -23.42 29.23 -7.46
CA GLU A 138 -23.98 30.12 -8.50
C GLU A 138 -23.51 31.58 -8.35
N SER A 139 -23.35 32.05 -7.12
CA SER A 139 -22.79 33.37 -6.81
C SER A 139 -21.35 33.53 -7.31
N THR A 140 -20.57 32.44 -7.29
CA THR A 140 -19.20 32.42 -7.82
C THR A 140 -19.21 32.48 -9.35
N VAL A 141 -20.14 31.78 -10.01
CA VAL A 141 -20.34 31.85 -11.47
C VAL A 141 -20.68 33.28 -11.89
N TRP A 142 -21.66 33.92 -11.24
CA TRP A 142 -22.05 35.30 -11.53
C TRP A 142 -20.89 36.28 -11.39
N ARG A 143 -20.13 36.17 -10.28
CA ARG A 143 -18.96 37.02 -10.03
C ARG A 143 -17.92 36.88 -11.14
N ARG A 144 -17.65 35.65 -11.62
CA ARG A 144 -16.67 35.41 -12.68
C ARG A 144 -17.10 35.93 -14.04
N LYS A 145 -18.39 35.84 -14.39
CA LYS A 145 -18.93 36.48 -15.60
C LYS A 145 -18.70 38.00 -15.56
N LYS A 146 -19.02 38.64 -14.44
CA LYS A 146 -18.81 40.09 -14.24
C LYS A 146 -17.35 40.50 -14.28
N GLU A 147 -16.46 39.70 -13.68
CA GLU A 147 -15.01 39.97 -13.71
C GLU A 147 -14.46 39.90 -15.14
N TYR A 148 -14.92 38.94 -15.96
CA TYR A 148 -14.51 38.81 -17.35
C TYR A 148 -15.02 39.95 -18.24
N GLU A 149 -16.30 40.35 -18.09
CA GLU A 149 -16.86 41.53 -18.77
C GLU A 149 -16.01 42.78 -18.50
N LYS A 150 -15.67 43.03 -17.23
CA LYS A 150 -14.85 44.19 -16.84
C LYS A 150 -13.45 44.18 -17.44
N GLU A 151 -12.84 43.00 -17.58
CA GLU A 151 -11.52 42.86 -18.21
C GLU A 151 -11.58 43.14 -19.71
N LEU A 152 -12.63 42.71 -20.41
CA LEU A 152 -12.85 43.08 -21.81
C LEU A 152 -12.96 44.59 -21.96
N TYR A 153 -13.81 45.26 -21.18
CA TYR A 153 -13.99 46.72 -21.28
C TYR A 153 -12.74 47.54 -20.93
N LYS A 154 -11.82 47.01 -20.11
CA LYS A 154 -10.54 47.67 -19.83
C LYS A 154 -9.55 47.60 -20.98
N ASN A 155 -9.66 46.59 -21.84
CA ASN A 155 -8.75 46.40 -22.98
C ASN A 155 -9.17 47.20 -24.24
N PHE A 156 -10.31 47.89 -24.19
CA PHE A 156 -10.83 48.76 -25.27
C PHE A 156 -10.76 50.27 -24.93
N LYS A 157 -10.01 50.64 -23.89
CA LYS A 157 -9.68 52.02 -23.52
C LYS A 157 -8.19 52.25 -23.66
#